data_AF-A0A965PXM3-F1
#
_entry.id   AF-A0A965PXM3-F1
#
_cell.length_a   1.000
_cell.length_b   1.000
_cell.length_c   1.000
_cell.angle_alpha   90.00
_cell.angle_beta   90.00
_cell.angle_gamma   90.00
#
_symmetry.space_group_name_H-M   'P 1'
#
loop_
_entity.id
_entity.type
_entity.pdbx_description
1 polymer ?
#
loop_
_entity_poly.entity_id
_entity_poly.type
_entity_poly.pdbx_seq_one_letter_code
_entity_poly.pdbx_strand_id
1 'polypeptide(L)'
;MNIYDTLASLNITLPPVATPAAAYVPFVQTGKLVFISGHIAKKDGKPWVGQLGKNMQTEEGAAAARAIAIDLMGTLHAAVGDLN
;
A
#
# COMPACT_ATOMS: atom_id res chain seq x y z
N MET A 1 -2.63 1.50 21.95
CA MET A 1 -1.57 0.80 21.19
C MET A 1 -1.26 1.71 20.03
N ASN A 2 -0.01 2.17 19.89
CA ASN A 2 0.35 3.13 18.86
C ASN A 2 0.72 2.38 17.57
N ILE A 3 0.05 2.70 16.46
CA ILE A 3 0.30 2.06 15.16
C ILE A 3 1.72 2.35 14.66
N TYR A 4 2.26 3.53 14.95
CA TYR A 4 3.61 3.91 14.53
C TYR A 4 4.70 3.06 15.20
N ASP A 5 4.50 2.64 16.45
CA ASP A 5 5.42 1.72 17.13
C ASP A 5 5.42 0.34 16.46
N THR A 6 4.25 -0.11 16.01
CA THR A 6 4.13 -1.38 15.27
C THR A 6 4.82 -1.29 13.91
N LEU A 7 4.60 -0.21 13.16
CA LEU A 7 5.28 0.04 11.88
C LEU A 7 6.81 0.06 12.06
N ALA A 8 7.30 0.75 13.08
CA ALA A 8 8.73 0.80 13.41
C ALA A 8 9.29 -0.59 13.74
N SER A 9 8.60 -1.39 14.55
CA SER A 9 9.04 -2.76 14.89
C SER A 9 9.12 -3.69 13.67
N LEU A 10 8.33 -3.41 12.63
CA LEU A 10 8.32 -4.14 11.37
C LEU A 10 9.27 -3.55 10.32
N ASN A 11 10.05 -2.52 10.68
CA ASN A 11 10.91 -1.76 9.76
C ASN A 11 10.13 -1.20 8.56
N ILE A 12 8.96 -0.61 8.81
CA ILE A 12 8.10 -0.02 7.78
C ILE A 12 8.14 1.50 7.90
N THR A 13 8.47 2.17 6.79
CA THR A 13 8.25 3.59 6.59
C THR A 13 7.10 3.77 5.61
N LEU A 14 6.15 4.66 5.93
CA LEU A 14 5.04 4.93 5.02
C LEU A 14 5.51 5.77 3.83
N PRO A 15 5.28 5.32 2.59
CA PRO A 15 5.67 6.07 1.41
C PRO A 15 4.73 7.26 1.19
N PRO A 16 5.18 8.29 0.45
CA PRO A 16 4.28 9.34 -0.02
C PRO A 16 3.23 8.75 -0.98
N VAL A 17 2.09 9.44 -1.11
CA VAL A 17 1.03 9.03 -2.03
C VAL A 17 1.54 9.03 -3.46
N ALA A 18 1.37 7.90 -4.15
CA ALA A 18 1.74 7.78 -5.56
C ALA A 18 0.83 8.65 -6.44
N THR A 19 1.42 9.25 -7.49
CA THR A 19 0.65 9.97 -8.51
C THR A 19 -0.28 8.99 -9.25
N PRO A 20 -1.58 9.30 -9.38
CA PRO A 20 -2.52 8.47 -10.14
C PRO A 20 -2.07 8.25 -11.59
N ALA A 21 -2.28 7.04 -12.11
CA ALA A 21 -1.88 6.69 -13.48
C ALA A 21 -2.85 7.24 -14.54
N ALA A 22 -4.02 7.72 -14.14
CA ALA A 22 -5.08 8.23 -15.01
C ALA A 22 -5.98 9.22 -14.23
N ALA A 23 -7.12 9.60 -14.81
CA ALA A 23 -8.09 10.50 -14.21
C ALA A 23 -8.91 9.83 -13.08
N TYR A 24 -8.26 9.53 -11.97
CA TYR A 24 -8.87 9.08 -10.72
C TYR A 24 -8.11 9.67 -9.52
N VAL A 25 -8.72 9.63 -8.33
CA VAL A 25 -8.11 10.13 -7.09
C VAL A 25 -7.54 8.99 -6.23
N PRO A 26 -6.51 9.25 -5.41
CA PRO A 26 -5.90 8.21 -4.57
C PRO A 26 -6.87 7.59 -3.55
N PHE A 27 -7.83 8.38 -3.06
CA PHE A 27 -8.89 7.93 -2.16
C PHE A 27 -10.10 8.86 -2.26
N VAL A 28 -11.26 8.37 -1.83
CA VAL A 28 -12.46 9.17 -1.56
C VAL A 28 -13.00 8.84 -0.16
N GLN A 29 -13.73 9.77 0.44
CA GLN A 29 -14.38 9.55 1.72
C GLN A 29 -15.87 9.86 1.62
N THR A 30 -16.70 8.96 2.17
CA THR A 30 -18.14 9.18 2.36
C THR A 30 -18.51 8.86 3.79
N GLY A 31 -18.92 9.90 4.53
CA GLY A 31 -19.13 9.80 5.98
C GLY A 31 -17.87 9.28 6.69
N LYS A 32 -17.98 8.09 7.30
CA LYS A 32 -16.90 7.42 8.05
C LYS A 32 -16.17 6.34 7.26
N LEU A 33 -16.45 6.21 5.97
CA LEU A 33 -15.81 5.21 5.10
C LEU A 33 -14.80 5.89 4.18
N VAL A 34 -13.55 5.43 4.24
CA VAL A 34 -12.49 5.81 3.31
C VAL A 34 -12.31 4.68 2.30
N PHE A 35 -12.44 5.00 1.02
CA PHE A 35 -12.20 4.08 -0.09
C PHE A 35 -10.88 4.45 -0.76
N ILE A 36 -9.93 3.53 -0.76
CA ILE A 36 -8.60 3.72 -1.33
C ILE A 36 -8.56 3.07 -2.71
N SER A 37 -8.04 3.79 -3.70
CA SER A 37 -7.86 3.27 -5.06
C SER A 37 -6.86 2.11 -5.07
N GLY A 38 -6.89 1.27 -6.11
CA GLY A 38 -5.99 0.12 -6.20
C GLY A 38 -4.51 0.50 -6.33
N HIS A 39 -3.65 -0.23 -5.61
CA HIS A 39 -2.20 -0.15 -5.72
C HIS A 39 -1.64 -1.40 -6.38
N ILE A 40 -0.53 -1.22 -7.10
CA ILE A 40 0.19 -2.30 -7.78
C ILE A 40 1.52 -2.49 -7.07
N ALA A 41 1.89 -3.74 -6.81
CA ALA A 41 3.20 -4.06 -6.25
C ALA A 41 4.31 -3.54 -7.16
N LYS A 42 5.31 -2.88 -6.57
CA LYS A 42 6.50 -2.41 -7.27
C LYS A 42 7.75 -3.02 -6.66
N LYS A 43 8.72 -3.33 -7.52
CA LYS A 43 10.06 -3.75 -7.15
C LYS A 43 11.04 -2.94 -7.99
N ASP A 44 11.95 -2.23 -7.32
CA ASP A 44 12.94 -1.35 -7.96
C ASP A 44 12.31 -0.30 -8.90
N GLY A 45 11.20 0.30 -8.46
CA GLY A 45 10.46 1.32 -9.21
C GLY A 45 9.64 0.79 -10.39
N LYS A 46 9.66 -0.51 -10.67
CA LYS A 46 8.92 -1.17 -11.76
C LYS A 46 7.80 -2.05 -11.21
N PRO A 47 6.72 -2.31 -11.98
CA PRO A 47 5.71 -3.27 -11.58
C PRO A 47 6.32 -4.64 -11.26
N TRP A 48 5.95 -5.22 -10.13
CA TRP A 48 6.34 -6.57 -9.75
C TRP A 48 5.40 -7.58 -10.40
N VAL A 49 5.74 -8.02 -11.60
CA VAL A 49 4.85 -8.80 -12.47
C VAL A 49 5.03 -10.31 -12.26
N GLY A 50 3.93 -11.04 -12.12
CA GLY A 50 3.91 -12.49 -12.10
C GLY A 50 2.50 -13.07 -11.96
N GLN A 51 2.40 -14.38 -12.09
CA GLN A 51 1.22 -15.20 -11.85
C GLN A 51 1.57 -16.24 -10.79
N LEU A 52 0.91 -16.14 -9.63
CA LEU A 52 1.12 -17.05 -8.50
C LEU A 52 0.91 -18.51 -8.92
N GLY A 53 1.83 -19.38 -8.54
CA GLY A 53 1.81 -20.82 -8.87
C GLY A 53 2.28 -21.16 -10.28
N LYS A 54 2.45 -20.18 -11.18
CA LYS A 54 3.04 -20.39 -12.51
C LYS A 54 4.48 -19.89 -12.57
N ASN A 55 4.69 -18.61 -12.29
CA ASN A 55 5.99 -17.95 -12.36
C ASN A 55 6.24 -17.00 -11.16
N MET A 56 5.44 -17.11 -10.11
CA MET A 56 5.64 -16.47 -8.81
C MET A 56 5.31 -17.49 -7.71
N GLN A 57 6.19 -17.63 -6.73
CA GLN A 57 5.97 -18.52 -5.58
C GLN A 57 5.31 -17.78 -4.42
N THR A 58 4.80 -18.51 -3.44
CA THR A 58 4.08 -17.95 -2.29
C THR A 58 4.89 -16.92 -1.53
N GLU A 59 6.18 -17.18 -1.30
CA GLU A 59 7.07 -16.27 -0.57
C GLU A 59 7.23 -14.94 -1.31
N GLU A 60 7.39 -14.99 -2.63
CA GLU A 60 7.49 -13.81 -3.48
C GLU A 60 6.16 -13.04 -3.54
N GLY A 61 5.04 -13.76 -3.70
CA GLY A 61 3.71 -13.18 -3.69
C GLY A 61 3.37 -12.51 -2.36
N ALA A 62 3.78 -13.11 -1.24
CA ALA A 62 3.61 -12.53 0.09
C ALA A 62 4.43 -11.23 0.25
N ALA A 63 5.67 -11.21 -0.27
CA ALA A 63 6.48 -10.00 -0.27
C ALA A 63 5.87 -8.88 -1.12
N ALA A 64 5.35 -9.21 -2.31
CA ALA A 64 4.63 -8.27 -3.17
C ALA A 64 3.36 -7.73 -2.51
N ALA A 65 2.56 -8.59 -1.86
CA ALA A 65 1.37 -8.20 -1.11
C ALA A 65 1.71 -7.30 0.09
N ARG A 66 2.80 -7.59 0.81
CA ARG A 66 3.29 -6.74 1.90
C ARG A 66 3.64 -5.34 1.40
N ALA A 67 4.31 -5.23 0.25
CA ALA A 67 4.64 -3.93 -0.35
C ALA A 67 3.36 -3.13 -0.68
N ILE A 68 2.35 -3.79 -1.26
CA ILE A 68 1.03 -3.16 -1.53
C ILE A 68 0.37 -2.66 -0.24
N ALA A 69 0.38 -3.47 0.83
CA ALA A 69 -0.22 -3.10 2.10
C ALA A 69 0.44 -1.84 2.70
N ILE A 70 1.76 -1.72 2.57
CA ILE A 70 2.51 -0.53 3.03
C ILE A 70 2.12 0.72 2.22
N ASP A 71 2.02 0.60 0.89
CA ASP A 71 1.59 1.70 0.01
C ASP A 71 0.15 2.14 0.32
N LEU A 72 -0.74 1.19 0.58
CA LEU A 72 -2.12 1.45 1.01
C LEU A 72 -2.16 2.22 2.32
N MET A 73 -1.36 1.83 3.31
CA MET A 73 -1.26 2.53 4.60
C MET A 73 -0.73 3.96 4.44
N GLY A 74 0.22 4.20 3.53
CA GLY A 74 0.67 5.56 3.21
C GLY A 74 -0.44 6.42 2.62
N THR A 75 -1.28 5.82 1.77
CA THR A 75 -2.44 6.51 1.19
C THR A 75 -3.55 6.76 2.22
N LEU A 76 -3.79 5.80 3.11
CA LEU A 76 -4.72 5.97 4.23
C LEU A 76 -4.24 7.10 5.15
N HIS A 77 -2.97 7.10 5.55
CA HIS A 77 -2.41 8.15 6.39
C HIS A 77 -2.57 9.55 5.74
N ALA A 78 -2.37 9.65 4.43
CA ALA A 78 -2.63 10.91 3.72
C ALA A 78 -4.12 11.29 3.68
N ALA A 79 -5.03 10.33 3.74
CA ALA A 79 -6.47 10.56 3.79
C ALA A 79 -6.96 11.02 5.15
N VAL A 80 -6.41 10.45 6.24
CA VAL A 80 -6.93 10.67 7.60
C VAL A 80 -6.02 11.53 8.50
N GLY A 81 -4.79 11.80 8.06
CA GLY A 81 -3.81 12.62 8.78
C GLY A 81 -3.06 11.89 9.90
N ASP A 82 -3.74 11.02 10.64
CA ASP A 82 -3.18 10.18 11.71
C ASP A 82 -3.82 8.79 11.63
N LEU A 83 -3.04 7.74 11.88
CA LEU A 83 -3.51 6.36 11.86
C LEU A 83 -4.00 5.86 13.24
N ASN A 84 -3.73 6.58 14.33
CA ASN A 84 -4.16 6.19 15.69
C ASN A 84 -5.62 6.49 16.01
#